data_AF-A0AAE9YS05-F1
#
_entry.id   AF-A0AAE9YS05-F1
#
_cell.length_a   1.000
_cell.length_b   1.000
_cell.length_c   1.000
_cell.angle_alpha   90.00
_cell.angle_beta   90.00
_cell.angle_gamma   90.00
#
_symmetry.space_group_name_H-M   'P 1'
#
loop_
_entity.id
_entity.type
_entity.pdbx_description
1 polymer ?
#
loop_
_entity_poly.entity_id
_entity_poly.type
_entity_poly.pdbx_seq_one_letter_code
_entity_poly.pdbx_strand_id
1 'polypeptide(L)'
;MSKLTLRKPFASPATKIYLFNFLNESESGVVRRLQEDMLIAANFSSAEGKSSSEIIQVFDISNLDQCYSAVLMVSRDAEMGQLPLIHLQGHGARDKGLKCTNGSFIPWATLIDLFEKVIYSSRGQLTVIAAACYSFELTTQLEPYGKLPYAFYYGYDRAISLGEMEQDLSSLYRNFIVNKADISGSPLAIKVHSEYDNLEAVRGALLVLINPEQARKEGLSKSALKKKLDLDLPASQARKLFDQIVQSRGLVIMVINNMFHPTERRKFILEDVLEYCNGMIPDKESNEGLSG
;
A
#
# COMPACT_ATOMS: atom_id res chain seq x y z
N MET A 1 -27.66 12.91 -0.09
CA MET A 1 -26.47 12.63 -0.92
C MET A 1 -26.16 11.15 -0.81
N SER A 2 -25.96 10.44 -1.92
CA SER A 2 -25.44 9.06 -1.86
C SER A 2 -24.09 9.07 -1.13
N LYS A 3 -23.78 8.00 -0.41
CA LYS A 3 -22.50 7.84 0.27
C LYS A 3 -21.56 7.11 -0.70
N LEU A 4 -20.39 7.70 -0.98
CA LEU A 4 -19.35 7.00 -1.75
C LEU A 4 -18.96 5.73 -0.99
N THR A 5 -19.27 4.58 -1.58
CA THR A 5 -18.88 3.25 -1.07
C THR A 5 -17.74 2.76 -1.94
N LEU A 6 -16.63 2.37 -1.31
CA LEU A 6 -15.43 1.93 -2.03
C LEU A 6 -15.16 0.46 -1.74
N ARG A 7 -14.84 -0.29 -2.79
CA ARG A 7 -14.27 -1.63 -2.67
C ARG A 7 -12.84 -1.53 -2.15
N LYS A 8 -12.57 -2.08 -0.95
CA LYS A 8 -11.27 -1.98 -0.26
C LYS A 8 -10.79 -3.35 0.24
N PRO A 9 -10.03 -4.11 -0.58
CA PRO A 9 -9.25 -5.22 -0.05
C PRO A 9 -8.29 -4.77 1.04
N PHE A 10 -7.93 -5.69 1.93
CA PHE A 10 -7.01 -5.45 3.04
C PHE A 10 -5.56 -5.86 2.72
N ALA A 11 -5.31 -6.59 1.63
CA ALA A 11 -3.96 -6.94 1.21
C ALA A 11 -3.87 -7.01 -0.33
N SER A 12 -2.64 -6.94 -0.85
CA SER A 12 -2.38 -7.35 -2.24
C SER A 12 -2.55 -8.87 -2.34
N PRO A 13 -3.01 -9.39 -3.50
CA PRO A 13 -2.86 -10.81 -3.78
C PRO A 13 -1.39 -11.20 -3.63
N ALA A 14 -1.13 -12.36 -3.04
CA ALA A 14 0.22 -12.86 -2.80
C ALA A 14 0.31 -14.30 -3.30
N THR A 15 1.34 -14.60 -4.08
CA THR A 15 1.65 -15.97 -4.52
C THR A 15 2.88 -16.53 -3.81
N LYS A 16 3.70 -15.65 -3.21
CA LYS A 16 4.92 -16.02 -2.50
C LYS A 16 5.18 -15.09 -1.31
N ILE A 17 5.59 -15.68 -0.19
CA ILE A 17 5.94 -15.02 1.05
C ILE A 17 7.46 -15.03 1.19
N TYR A 18 8.03 -13.85 1.43
CA TYR A 18 9.46 -13.67 1.65
C TYR A 18 9.69 -13.24 3.09
N LEU A 19 10.28 -14.11 3.89
CA LEU A 19 10.59 -13.84 5.29
C LEU A 19 12.02 -13.34 5.41
N PHE A 20 12.17 -12.08 5.80
CA PHE A 20 13.47 -11.48 6.09
C PHE A 20 13.69 -11.57 7.59
N ASN A 21 14.56 -12.48 7.99
CA ASN A 21 14.90 -12.74 9.38
C ASN A 21 16.10 -11.90 9.80
N PHE A 22 15.89 -11.01 10.77
CA PHE A 22 16.92 -10.18 11.37
C PHE A 22 17.26 -10.63 12.81
N LEU A 23 16.74 -11.77 13.25
CA LEU A 23 16.98 -12.36 14.57
C LEU A 23 18.09 -13.41 14.52
N ASN A 24 18.80 -13.57 15.64
CA ASN A 24 19.77 -14.66 15.80
C ASN A 24 19.06 -16.00 16.04
N GLU A 25 19.75 -17.12 15.84
CA GLU A 25 19.18 -18.47 15.99
C GLU A 25 18.50 -18.71 17.35
N SER A 26 19.05 -18.14 18.43
CA SER A 26 18.49 -18.25 19.79
C SER A 26 17.14 -17.54 19.95
N GLU A 27 16.81 -16.62 19.05
CA GLU A 27 15.60 -15.79 19.06
C GLU A 27 14.61 -16.23 17.96
N SER A 28 15.01 -17.17 17.10
CA SER A 28 14.21 -17.65 15.96
C SER A 28 13.07 -18.61 16.33
N GLY A 29 12.87 -18.92 17.62
CA GLY A 29 11.81 -19.84 18.06
C GLY A 29 10.41 -19.41 17.64
N VAL A 30 10.15 -18.09 17.61
CA VAL A 30 8.87 -17.51 17.16
C VAL A 30 8.78 -17.49 15.64
N VAL A 31 9.89 -17.25 14.94
CA VAL A 31 9.98 -17.33 13.46
C VAL A 31 9.51 -18.71 13.00
N ARG A 32 9.99 -19.78 13.64
CA ARG A 32 9.66 -21.17 13.26
C ARG A 32 8.18 -21.49 13.44
N ARG A 33 7.58 -21.10 14.57
CA ARG A 33 6.14 -21.32 14.80
C ARG A 33 5.27 -20.53 13.83
N LEU A 34 5.63 -19.27 13.54
CA LEU A 34 4.93 -18.47 12.55
C LEU A 34 5.04 -19.06 11.14
N GLN A 35 6.21 -19.59 10.78
CA GLN A 35 6.37 -20.31 9.52
C GLN A 35 5.45 -21.53 9.47
N GLU A 36 5.39 -22.33 10.54
CA GLU A 36 4.47 -23.47 10.64
C GLU A 36 3.01 -23.03 10.48
N ASP A 37 2.58 -21.96 11.15
CA ASP A 37 1.23 -21.41 11.05
C ASP A 37 0.92 -20.92 9.62
N MET A 38 1.86 -20.22 8.98
CA MET A 38 1.71 -19.77 7.59
C MET A 38 1.61 -20.95 6.62
N LEU A 39 2.40 -22.01 6.85
CA LEU A 39 2.35 -23.22 6.04
C LEU A 39 1.04 -23.98 6.21
N ILE A 40 0.55 -24.12 7.45
CA ILE A 40 -0.75 -24.71 7.74
C ILE A 40 -1.82 -23.91 6.98
N ALA A 41 -1.83 -22.58 7.13
CA ALA A 41 -2.81 -21.73 6.45
C ALA A 41 -2.70 -21.85 4.91
N ALA A 42 -1.49 -21.82 4.35
CA ALA A 42 -1.26 -21.93 2.91
C ALA A 42 -1.73 -23.29 2.35
N ASN A 43 -1.49 -24.37 3.08
CA ASN A 43 -1.97 -25.71 2.73
C ASN A 43 -3.50 -25.81 2.81
N PHE A 44 -4.13 -25.16 3.80
CA PHE A 44 -5.59 -25.11 3.92
C PHE A 44 -6.26 -24.35 2.76
N SER A 45 -5.59 -23.33 2.21
CA SER A 45 -6.12 -22.52 1.11
C SER A 45 -5.76 -23.03 -0.29
N SER A 46 -4.88 -24.02 -0.39
CA SER A 46 -4.46 -24.62 -1.66
C SER A 46 -5.36 -25.80 -2.02
N ALA A 47 -6.22 -25.65 -3.02
CA ALA A 47 -6.96 -26.77 -3.62
C ALA A 47 -6.06 -27.69 -4.49
N GLU A 48 -4.78 -27.39 -4.65
CA GLU A 48 -3.89 -28.08 -5.58
C GLU A 48 -2.45 -28.17 -5.03
N GLY A 49 -2.12 -29.28 -4.36
CA GLY A 49 -0.82 -29.99 -4.36
C GLY A 49 0.55 -29.27 -4.35
N LYS A 50 0.65 -27.96 -4.15
CA LYS A 50 1.94 -27.23 -4.14
C LYS A 50 2.69 -27.45 -2.83
N SER A 51 4.01 -27.62 -2.93
CA SER A 51 4.88 -27.84 -1.78
C SER A 51 5.06 -26.56 -0.97
N SER A 52 5.17 -26.69 0.36
CA SER A 52 5.44 -25.60 1.32
C SER A 52 6.65 -24.73 0.95
N SER A 53 7.69 -25.34 0.40
CA SER A 53 8.95 -24.68 -0.02
C SER A 53 8.81 -23.80 -1.26
N GLU A 54 7.70 -23.90 -2.01
CA GLU A 54 7.46 -23.06 -3.18
C GLU A 54 6.77 -21.74 -2.82
N ILE A 55 6.14 -21.69 -1.63
CA ILE A 55 5.33 -20.55 -1.16
C ILE A 55 6.13 -19.65 -0.24
N ILE A 56 7.02 -20.19 0.60
CA ILE A 56 7.79 -19.41 1.58
C ILE A 56 9.28 -19.48 1.27
N GLN A 57 9.92 -18.32 1.17
CA GLN A 57 11.38 -18.19 1.05
C GLN A 57 11.93 -17.35 2.21
N VAL A 58 12.97 -17.86 2.86
CA VAL A 58 13.58 -17.22 4.04
C VAL A 58 14.95 -16.64 3.68
N PHE A 59 15.24 -15.44 4.17
CA PHE A 59 16.54 -14.78 4.08
C PHE A 59 17.00 -14.37 5.46
N ASP A 60 18.16 -14.85 5.90
CA ASP A 60 18.83 -14.36 7.10
C ASP A 60 19.65 -13.12 6.77
N ILE A 61 19.30 -11.99 7.40
CA ILE A 61 19.82 -10.67 7.07
C ILE A 61 20.71 -10.17 8.21
N SER A 62 22.02 -10.25 7.99
CA SER A 62 23.02 -9.75 8.93
C SER A 62 23.48 -8.33 8.66
N ASN A 63 23.19 -7.75 7.48
CA ASN A 63 23.58 -6.39 7.13
C ASN A 63 22.76 -5.86 5.94
N LEU A 64 22.99 -4.60 5.57
CA LEU A 64 22.31 -3.93 4.46
C LEU A 64 22.54 -4.62 3.10
N ASP A 65 23.75 -5.09 2.81
CA ASP A 65 24.07 -5.71 1.51
C ASP A 65 23.29 -7.01 1.30
N GLN A 66 23.12 -7.79 2.38
CA GLN A 66 22.26 -8.98 2.35
C GLN A 66 20.78 -8.62 2.20
N CYS A 67 20.31 -7.56 2.88
CA CYS A 67 18.95 -7.05 2.70
C CYS A 67 18.70 -6.63 1.25
N TYR A 68 19.64 -5.90 0.67
CA TYR A 68 19.60 -5.46 -0.73
C TYR A 68 19.57 -6.65 -1.68
N SER A 69 20.42 -7.66 -1.43
CA SER A 69 20.46 -8.88 -2.23
C SER A 69 19.14 -9.66 -2.18
N ALA A 70 18.52 -9.76 -1.00
CA ALA A 70 17.20 -10.36 -0.84
C ALA A 70 16.12 -9.57 -1.61
N VAL A 71 16.13 -8.23 -1.53
CA VAL A 71 15.23 -7.36 -2.29
C VAL A 71 15.37 -7.53 -3.80
N LEU A 72 16.59 -7.67 -4.31
CA LEU A 72 16.83 -7.95 -5.73
C LEU A 72 16.26 -9.31 -6.15
N MET A 73 16.37 -10.32 -5.30
CA MET A 73 15.76 -11.63 -5.56
C MET A 73 14.24 -11.54 -5.60
N VAL A 74 13.63 -10.86 -4.63
CA VAL A 74 12.17 -10.62 -4.62
C VAL A 74 11.72 -9.86 -5.87
N SER A 75 12.47 -8.83 -6.28
CA SER A 75 12.14 -8.02 -7.45
C SER A 75 12.19 -8.84 -8.75
N ARG A 76 13.21 -9.70 -8.91
CA ARG A 76 13.31 -10.62 -10.06
C ARG A 76 12.16 -11.62 -10.11
N ASP A 77 11.82 -12.21 -8.97
CA ASP A 77 10.68 -13.12 -8.89
C ASP A 77 9.36 -12.40 -9.25
N ALA A 78 9.22 -11.14 -8.81
CA ALA A 78 8.06 -10.33 -9.13
C ALA A 78 7.95 -10.00 -10.64
N GLU A 79 9.09 -9.72 -11.28
CA GLU A 79 9.15 -9.55 -12.75
C GLU A 79 8.77 -10.83 -13.51
N MET A 80 9.05 -12.00 -12.93
CA MET A 80 8.62 -13.31 -13.43
C MET A 80 7.15 -13.63 -13.11
N GLY A 81 6.41 -12.69 -12.51
CA GLY A 81 4.97 -12.81 -12.25
C GLY A 81 4.60 -13.29 -10.86
N GLN A 82 5.57 -13.44 -9.93
CA GLN A 82 5.24 -13.68 -8.53
C GLN A 82 4.67 -12.41 -7.89
N LEU A 83 3.73 -12.58 -6.95
CA LEU A 83 3.15 -11.48 -6.19
C LEU A 83 3.68 -11.54 -4.76
N PRO A 84 4.57 -10.60 -4.37
CA PRO A 84 5.30 -10.70 -3.11
C PRO A 84 4.48 -10.22 -1.91
N LEU A 85 4.55 -11.00 -0.84
CA LEU A 85 4.32 -10.55 0.53
C LEU A 85 5.64 -10.62 1.28
N ILE A 86 6.14 -9.49 1.78
CA ILE A 86 7.37 -9.44 2.58
C ILE A 86 7.01 -9.43 4.05
N HIS A 87 7.54 -10.39 4.81
CA HIS A 87 7.50 -10.40 6.27
C HIS A 87 8.87 -10.02 6.80
N LEU A 88 8.98 -8.90 7.52
CA LEU A 88 10.18 -8.54 8.27
C LEU A 88 10.01 -9.02 9.71
N GLN A 89 11.01 -9.72 10.24
CA GLN A 89 11.03 -10.12 11.64
C GLN A 89 12.34 -9.71 12.30
N GLY A 90 12.26 -8.94 13.38
CA GLY A 90 13.46 -8.41 14.01
C GLY A 90 13.19 -7.46 15.17
N HIS A 91 14.26 -6.86 15.67
CA HIS A 91 14.17 -5.73 16.60
C HIS A 91 14.13 -4.42 15.83
N GLY A 92 13.14 -3.58 16.13
CA GLY A 92 13.07 -2.23 15.58
C GLY A 92 13.33 -1.19 16.65
N ALA A 93 13.94 -0.08 16.24
CA ALA A 93 14.14 1.11 17.04
C ALA A 93 13.55 2.31 16.30
N ARG A 94 12.81 3.15 17.02
CA ARG A 94 12.08 4.29 16.44
C ARG A 94 12.97 5.16 15.56
N ASP A 95 14.13 5.55 16.06
CA ASP A 95 15.05 6.51 15.44
C ASP A 95 16.13 5.88 14.54
N LYS A 96 16.36 4.57 14.64
CA LYS A 96 17.47 3.89 13.92
C LYS A 96 17.02 2.96 12.82
N GLY A 97 15.80 2.45 12.87
CA GLY A 97 15.33 1.46 11.92
C GLY A 97 15.37 0.03 12.46
N LEU A 98 15.59 -0.92 11.55
CA LEU A 98 15.58 -2.35 11.84
C LEU A 98 17.00 -2.83 12.15
N LYS A 99 17.18 -3.49 13.31
CA LYS A 99 18.47 -4.01 13.76
C LYS A 99 18.81 -5.30 13.03
N CYS A 100 19.99 -5.40 12.45
CA CYS A 100 20.52 -6.62 11.86
C CYS A 100 21.23 -7.50 12.90
N THR A 101 21.47 -8.77 12.56
CA THR A 101 22.13 -9.73 13.46
C THR A 101 23.56 -9.34 13.81
N ASN A 102 24.28 -8.63 12.92
CA ASN A 102 25.62 -8.10 13.23
C ASN A 102 25.61 -6.87 14.17
N GLY A 103 24.43 -6.41 14.60
CA GLY A 103 24.25 -5.26 15.48
C GLY A 103 24.11 -3.91 14.78
N SER A 104 24.34 -3.84 13.45
CA SER A 104 24.05 -2.65 12.65
C SER A 104 22.54 -2.41 12.49
N PHE A 105 22.17 -1.24 11.97
CA PHE A 105 20.77 -0.88 11.72
C PHE A 105 20.56 -0.50 10.26
N ILE A 106 19.43 -0.90 9.69
CA ILE A 106 18.92 -0.41 8.40
C ILE A 106 17.87 0.66 8.70
N PRO A 107 18.11 1.94 8.32
CA PRO A 107 17.15 3.02 8.54
C PRO A 107 15.79 2.75 7.88
N TRP A 108 14.71 3.29 8.46
CA TRP A 108 13.36 3.18 7.87
C TRP A 108 13.28 3.79 6.47
N ALA A 109 13.92 4.94 6.24
CA ALA A 109 14.07 5.55 4.91
C ALA A 109 14.74 4.61 3.90
N THR A 110 15.78 3.90 4.30
CA THR A 110 16.43 2.91 3.42
C THR A 110 15.49 1.75 3.09
N LEU A 111 14.65 1.29 4.03
CA LEU A 111 13.63 0.28 3.74
C LEU A 111 12.57 0.79 2.78
N ILE A 112 12.20 2.08 2.82
CA ILE A 112 11.30 2.70 1.83
C ILE A 112 11.88 2.55 0.42
N ASP A 113 13.13 2.97 0.21
CA ASP A 113 13.81 2.87 -1.10
C ASP A 113 13.87 1.43 -1.62
N LEU A 114 14.07 0.48 -0.70
CA LEU A 114 14.09 -0.95 -1.02
C LEU A 114 12.70 -1.47 -1.41
N PHE A 115 11.65 -1.06 -0.71
CA PHE A 115 10.28 -1.44 -1.05
C PHE A 115 9.80 -0.82 -2.34
N GLU A 116 10.21 0.42 -2.66
CA GLU A 116 9.94 1.04 -3.96
C GLU A 116 10.37 0.15 -5.12
N LYS A 117 11.60 -0.39 -5.06
CA LYS A 117 12.10 -1.32 -6.10
C LYS A 117 11.17 -2.52 -6.27
N VAL A 118 10.75 -3.13 -5.16
CA VAL A 118 9.87 -4.31 -5.19
C VAL A 118 8.50 -3.95 -5.74
N ILE A 119 7.86 -2.87 -5.28
CA ILE A 119 6.51 -2.53 -5.74
C ILE A 119 6.47 -2.16 -7.22
N TYR A 120 7.53 -1.56 -7.76
CA TYR A 120 7.65 -1.32 -9.20
C TYR A 120 7.78 -2.63 -9.98
N SER A 121 8.68 -3.53 -9.55
CA SER A 121 8.85 -4.85 -10.19
C SER A 121 7.58 -5.72 -10.09
N SER A 122 6.81 -5.58 -9.01
CA SER A 122 5.54 -6.28 -8.80
C SER A 122 4.31 -5.54 -9.34
N ARG A 123 4.51 -4.47 -10.12
CA ARG A 123 3.44 -3.69 -10.77
C ARG A 123 2.37 -3.19 -9.80
N GLY A 124 2.78 -2.73 -8.62
CA GLY A 124 1.88 -2.24 -7.58
C GLY A 124 1.39 -3.29 -6.58
N GLN A 125 1.90 -4.52 -6.64
CA GLN A 125 1.47 -5.61 -5.76
C GLN A 125 2.52 -5.87 -4.69
N LEU A 126 2.38 -5.24 -3.54
CA LEU A 126 3.25 -5.51 -2.41
C LEU A 126 2.50 -5.32 -1.10
N THR A 127 2.51 -6.37 -0.28
CA THR A 127 2.11 -6.31 1.12
C THR A 127 3.36 -6.49 1.97
N VAL A 128 3.59 -5.60 2.93
CA VAL A 128 4.68 -5.70 3.91
C VAL A 128 4.09 -5.90 5.29
N ILE A 129 4.61 -6.88 6.02
CA ILE A 129 4.28 -7.13 7.43
C ILE A 129 5.56 -7.00 8.23
N ALA A 130 5.68 -5.98 9.06
CA ALA A 130 6.87 -5.69 9.84
C ALA A 130 6.67 -6.03 11.32
N ALA A 131 7.02 -7.27 11.66
CA ALA A 131 7.06 -7.82 13.01
C ALA A 131 8.28 -7.32 13.79
N ALA A 132 8.28 -6.02 14.10
CA ALA A 132 9.33 -5.34 14.85
C ALA A 132 8.74 -4.14 15.63
N CYS A 133 9.28 -3.87 16.81
CA CYS A 133 8.91 -2.68 17.59
C CYS A 133 9.10 -1.40 16.78
N TYR A 134 8.16 -0.44 16.89
CA TYR A 134 8.23 0.85 16.19
C TYR A 134 8.33 0.77 14.65
N SER A 135 8.04 -0.37 14.03
CA SER A 135 8.09 -0.51 12.57
C SER A 135 7.14 0.45 11.84
N PHE A 136 6.03 0.86 12.47
CA PHE A 136 5.10 1.83 11.90
C PHE A 136 5.67 3.25 11.79
N GLU A 137 6.83 3.53 12.40
CA GLU A 137 7.54 4.81 12.19
C GLU A 137 7.95 5.01 10.73
N LEU A 138 8.09 3.93 9.93
CA LEU A 138 8.35 4.05 8.50
C LEU A 138 7.30 4.91 7.78
N THR A 139 6.03 4.82 8.19
CA THR A 139 4.94 5.52 7.50
C THR A 139 4.98 7.04 7.70
N THR A 140 5.68 7.53 8.72
CA THR A 140 5.82 8.97 9.01
C THR A 140 6.82 9.66 8.07
N GLN A 141 7.63 8.86 7.37
CA GLN A 141 8.69 9.33 6.47
C GLN A 141 8.27 9.28 4.99
N LEU A 142 7.01 8.96 4.71
CA LEU A 142 6.50 8.87 3.35
C LEU A 142 6.19 10.26 2.78
N GLU A 143 6.50 10.43 1.50
CA GLU A 143 6.09 11.61 0.75
C GLU A 143 4.56 11.68 0.67
N PRO A 144 3.96 12.81 1.04
CA PRO A 144 2.52 12.96 0.98
C PRO A 144 2.09 13.06 -0.48
N TYR A 145 0.96 12.43 -0.80
CA TYR A 145 0.32 12.51 -2.12
C TYR A 145 1.06 11.84 -3.29
N GLY A 146 2.01 10.94 -2.99
CA GLY A 146 2.68 10.08 -3.98
C GLY A 146 2.10 8.66 -4.04
N LYS A 147 2.61 7.87 -5.01
CA LYS A 147 2.45 6.41 -4.97
C LYS A 147 3.27 5.89 -3.80
N LEU A 148 2.67 5.02 -3.00
CA LEU A 148 3.35 4.43 -1.86
C LEU A 148 4.37 3.36 -2.30
N PRO A 149 5.42 3.12 -1.50
CA PRO A 149 6.41 2.07 -1.75
C PRO A 149 5.86 0.65 -1.48
N TYR A 150 4.61 0.55 -1.06
CA TYR A 150 3.85 -0.68 -0.83
C TYR A 150 2.36 -0.40 -1.08
N ALA A 151 1.55 -1.42 -1.31
CA ALA A 151 0.10 -1.25 -1.33
C ALA A 151 -0.48 -1.32 0.09
N PHE A 152 0.11 -2.16 0.94
CA PHE A 152 -0.27 -2.34 2.34
C PHE A 152 0.98 -2.56 3.19
N TYR A 153 1.02 -1.90 4.34
CA TYR A 153 2.07 -2.00 5.34
C TYR A 153 1.44 -2.22 6.71
N TYR A 154 1.89 -3.28 7.36
CA TYR A 154 1.49 -3.64 8.71
C TYR A 154 2.68 -3.49 9.64
N GLY A 155 2.51 -2.79 10.76
CA GLY A 155 3.60 -2.56 11.71
C GLY A 155 3.12 -2.05 13.06
N TYR A 156 4.07 -1.90 13.99
CA TYR A 156 3.78 -1.47 15.36
C TYR A 156 4.26 -0.04 15.59
N ASP A 157 3.43 0.81 16.20
CA ASP A 157 3.76 2.21 16.54
C ASP A 157 4.44 2.36 17.90
N ARG A 158 4.58 1.24 18.62
CA ARG A 158 5.16 1.14 19.97
C ARG A 158 6.04 -0.11 20.12
N ALA A 159 6.67 -0.21 21.28
CA ALA A 159 7.19 -1.50 21.74
C ALA A 159 6.03 -2.48 21.98
N ILE A 160 6.20 -3.71 21.53
CA ILE A 160 5.20 -4.77 21.57
C ILE A 160 5.78 -5.98 22.31
N SER A 161 4.96 -6.66 23.12
CA SER A 161 5.38 -7.92 23.73
C SER A 161 5.33 -9.07 22.72
N LEU A 162 6.07 -10.15 22.99
CA LEU A 162 6.10 -11.32 22.11
C LEU A 162 4.70 -11.96 21.96
N GLY A 163 3.97 -12.11 23.07
CA GLY A 163 2.64 -12.72 23.05
C GLY A 163 1.61 -11.90 22.27
N GLU A 164 1.63 -10.57 22.39
CA GLU A 164 0.78 -9.70 21.57
C GLU A 164 1.14 -9.82 20.08
N MET A 165 2.44 -9.86 19.75
CA MET A 165 2.89 -10.02 18.37
C MET A 165 2.46 -11.37 17.77
N GLU A 166 2.60 -12.47 18.53
CA GLU A 166 2.15 -13.80 18.08
C GLU A 166 0.64 -13.82 17.80
N GLN A 167 -0.16 -13.25 18.71
CA GLN A 167 -1.61 -13.15 18.53
C GLN A 167 -1.99 -12.35 17.28
N ASP A 168 -1.34 -11.20 17.07
CA ASP A 168 -1.59 -10.34 15.93
C ASP A 168 -1.25 -11.02 14.61
N LEU A 169 -0.06 -11.63 14.53
CA LEU A 169 0.41 -12.29 13.31
C LEU A 169 -0.43 -13.53 12.98
N SER A 170 -0.74 -14.37 13.97
CA SER A 170 -1.62 -15.54 13.77
C SER A 170 -2.99 -15.11 13.23
N SER A 171 -3.56 -14.05 13.80
CA SER A 171 -4.83 -13.47 13.33
C SER A 171 -4.72 -12.92 11.91
N LEU A 172 -3.66 -12.15 11.61
CA LEU A 172 -3.44 -11.60 10.27
C LEU A 172 -3.29 -12.68 9.21
N TYR A 173 -2.44 -13.69 9.44
CA TYR A 173 -2.20 -14.75 8.46
C TYR A 173 -3.42 -15.62 8.23
N ARG A 174 -4.16 -15.96 9.29
CA ARG A 174 -5.47 -16.62 9.14
C ARG A 174 -6.41 -15.78 8.28
N ASN A 175 -6.46 -14.46 8.48
CA ASN A 175 -7.38 -13.61 7.74
C ASN A 175 -6.95 -13.35 6.28
N PHE A 176 -5.66 -13.23 6.01
CA PHE A 176 -5.12 -13.07 4.66
C PHE A 176 -5.22 -14.35 3.84
N ILE A 177 -4.90 -15.49 4.45
CA ILE A 177 -4.79 -16.76 3.74
C ILE A 177 -6.13 -17.48 3.69
N VAL A 178 -6.89 -17.52 4.79
CA VAL A 178 -8.12 -18.31 4.90
C VAL A 178 -9.37 -17.47 4.57
N ASN A 179 -9.51 -16.32 5.21
CA ASN A 179 -10.80 -15.59 5.21
C ASN A 179 -10.97 -14.60 4.04
N LYS A 180 -10.00 -14.49 3.13
CA LYS A 180 -10.05 -13.58 1.97
C LYS A 180 -10.56 -12.18 2.36
N ALA A 181 -9.96 -11.60 3.40
CA ALA A 181 -10.05 -10.18 3.75
C ALA A 181 -11.16 -9.73 4.74
N ASP A 182 -11.37 -10.48 5.83
CA ASP A 182 -12.02 -9.92 7.03
C ASP A 182 -11.07 -9.95 8.23
N ILE A 183 -10.62 -8.77 8.68
CA ILE A 183 -9.89 -8.59 9.95
C ILE A 183 -10.78 -8.01 11.05
N SER A 184 -12.09 -7.85 10.78
CA SER A 184 -13.04 -7.36 11.76
C SER A 184 -13.35 -8.49 12.75
N GLY A 185 -12.93 -8.33 14.01
CA GLY A 185 -13.23 -9.32 15.04
C GLY A 185 -12.23 -9.39 16.19
N SER A 186 -11.03 -8.81 16.06
CA SER A 186 -10.08 -8.75 17.17
C SER A 186 -9.32 -7.42 17.16
N PRO A 187 -9.22 -6.71 18.31
CA PRO A 187 -8.40 -5.51 18.40
C PRO A 187 -6.94 -5.94 18.28
N LEU A 188 -6.35 -5.77 17.10
CA LEU A 188 -4.94 -6.04 16.87
C LEU A 188 -4.11 -4.83 17.31
N ALA A 189 -2.94 -5.07 17.91
CA ALA A 189 -2.00 -4.00 18.22
C ALA A 189 -1.29 -3.48 16.96
N ILE A 190 -1.10 -4.36 15.97
CA ILE A 190 -0.52 -4.03 14.67
C ILE A 190 -1.43 -3.05 13.91
N LYS A 191 -0.82 -1.97 13.44
CA LYS A 191 -1.44 -0.92 12.65
C LYS A 191 -1.32 -1.24 11.17
N VAL A 192 -2.21 -0.65 10.37
CA VAL A 192 -2.19 -0.74 8.91
C VAL A 192 -2.06 0.65 8.30
N HIS A 193 -1.21 0.77 7.29
CA HIS A 193 -1.15 1.89 6.36
C HIS A 193 -1.22 1.33 4.94
N SER A 194 -2.02 1.93 4.08
CA SER A 194 -2.35 1.41 2.77
C SER A 194 -2.45 2.51 1.73
N GLU A 195 -2.49 2.12 0.46
CA GLU A 195 -2.80 3.06 -0.62
C GLU A 195 -4.18 3.71 -0.44
N TYR A 196 -5.10 3.14 0.35
CA TYR A 196 -6.40 3.77 0.62
C TYR A 196 -6.33 4.95 1.61
N ASP A 197 -5.22 5.11 2.33
CA ASP A 197 -5.00 6.30 3.15
C ASP A 197 -4.80 7.56 2.28
N ASN A 198 -4.42 7.37 1.00
CA ASN A 198 -4.39 8.43 -0.01
C ASN A 198 -5.79 8.89 -0.48
N LEU A 199 -6.88 8.25 -0.06
CA LEU A 199 -8.24 8.62 -0.51
C LEU A 199 -8.66 10.02 -0.07
N GLU A 200 -8.05 10.59 0.99
CA GLU A 200 -8.37 11.96 1.40
C GLU A 200 -8.06 13.00 0.30
N ALA A 201 -7.03 12.76 -0.51
CA ALA A 201 -6.74 13.60 -1.66
C ALA A 201 -7.78 13.42 -2.79
N VAL A 202 -8.26 12.20 -2.99
CA VAL A 202 -9.36 11.91 -3.92
C VAL A 202 -10.64 12.60 -3.46
N ARG A 203 -10.95 12.58 -2.16
CA ARG A 203 -12.06 13.34 -1.57
C ARG A 203 -11.89 14.84 -1.79
N GLY A 204 -10.69 15.37 -1.60
CA GLY A 204 -10.40 16.78 -1.87
C GLY A 204 -10.65 17.16 -3.33
N ALA A 205 -10.22 16.32 -4.27
CA ALA A 205 -10.50 16.50 -5.70
C ALA A 205 -11.99 16.44 -6.01
N LEU A 206 -12.72 15.49 -5.42
CA LEU A 206 -14.17 15.38 -5.54
C LEU A 206 -14.89 16.60 -4.96
N LEU A 207 -14.43 17.12 -3.82
CA LEU A 207 -15.00 18.32 -3.21
C LEU A 207 -14.82 19.54 -4.10
N VAL A 208 -13.64 19.70 -4.71
CA VAL A 208 -13.38 20.76 -5.69
C VAL A 208 -14.31 20.66 -6.90
N LEU A 209 -14.63 19.43 -7.34
CA LEU A 209 -15.49 19.17 -8.49
C LEU A 209 -16.98 19.39 -8.16
N ILE A 210 -17.47 18.84 -7.04
CA ILE A 210 -18.91 18.75 -6.71
C ILE A 210 -19.37 19.95 -5.87
N ASN A 211 -18.52 20.48 -4.99
CA ASN A 211 -18.84 21.63 -4.13
C ASN A 211 -17.66 22.63 -4.04
N PRO A 212 -17.42 23.42 -5.10
CA PRO A 212 -16.28 24.34 -5.18
C PRO A 212 -16.30 25.46 -4.12
N GLU A 213 -17.45 25.78 -3.54
CA GLU A 213 -17.55 26.76 -2.45
C GLU A 213 -17.03 26.18 -1.14
N GLN A 214 -17.45 24.97 -0.79
CA GLN A 214 -16.95 24.27 0.38
C GLN A 214 -15.45 23.98 0.26
N ALA A 215 -14.98 23.54 -0.91
CA ALA A 215 -13.56 23.35 -1.17
C ALA A 215 -12.74 24.62 -0.90
N ARG A 216 -13.25 25.80 -1.31
CA ARG A 216 -12.60 27.09 -1.03
C ARG A 216 -12.53 27.42 0.47
N LYS A 217 -13.59 27.10 1.23
CA LYS A 217 -13.60 27.28 2.70
C LYS A 217 -12.57 26.39 3.40
N GLU A 218 -12.31 25.21 2.84
CA GLU A 218 -11.31 24.25 3.33
C GLU A 218 -9.89 24.53 2.79
N GLY A 219 -9.67 25.65 2.09
CA GLY A 219 -8.36 26.02 1.56
C GLY A 219 -7.93 25.24 0.31
N LEU A 220 -8.78 24.34 -0.20
CA LEU A 220 -8.58 23.58 -1.43
C LEU A 220 -8.89 24.47 -2.64
N SER A 221 -7.98 25.40 -2.93
CA SER A 221 -8.12 26.35 -4.03
C SER A 221 -7.47 25.84 -5.32
N LYS A 222 -8.02 26.27 -6.48
CA LYS A 222 -7.43 26.01 -7.80
C LYS A 222 -5.97 26.45 -7.89
N SER A 223 -5.59 27.55 -7.23
CA SER A 223 -4.22 28.07 -7.21
C SER A 223 -3.26 27.18 -6.42
N ALA A 224 -3.73 26.55 -5.33
CA ALA A 224 -2.94 25.58 -4.57
C ALA A 224 -2.70 24.29 -5.38
N LEU A 225 -3.74 23.79 -6.06
CA LEU A 225 -3.62 22.64 -6.97
C LEU A 225 -2.70 22.93 -8.16
N LYS A 226 -2.77 24.13 -8.73
CA LYS A 226 -1.96 24.53 -9.89
C LYS A 226 -0.47 24.57 -9.57
N LYS A 227 -0.07 24.96 -8.35
CA LYS A 227 1.34 24.95 -7.93
C LYS A 227 1.93 23.54 -7.82
N LYS A 228 1.10 22.52 -7.67
CA LYS A 228 1.52 21.12 -7.55
C LYS A 228 1.47 20.34 -8.86
N LEU A 229 0.80 20.87 -9.89
CA LEU A 229 0.83 20.27 -11.22
C LEU A 229 2.01 20.84 -12.01
N ASP A 230 3.03 20.03 -12.19
CA ASP A 230 4.06 20.29 -13.18
C ASP A 230 3.58 19.75 -14.54
N LEU A 231 3.14 20.65 -15.40
CA LEU A 231 2.73 20.32 -16.76
C LEU A 231 3.84 20.82 -17.69
N ASP A 232 4.53 19.89 -18.35
CA ASP A 232 5.55 20.18 -19.37
C ASP A 232 4.91 20.77 -20.63
N LEU A 233 4.35 21.98 -20.50
CA LEU A 233 3.57 22.69 -21.50
C LEU A 233 3.78 24.21 -21.37
N PRO A 234 3.64 24.97 -22.48
CA PRO A 234 3.61 26.42 -22.43
C PRO A 234 2.55 26.94 -21.44
N ALA A 235 2.88 27.97 -20.65
CA ALA A 235 2.04 28.44 -19.54
C ALA A 235 0.59 28.80 -19.92
N SER A 236 0.36 29.28 -21.14
CA SER A 236 -0.98 29.60 -21.67
C SER A 236 -1.81 28.34 -21.96
N GLN A 237 -1.18 27.29 -22.52
CA GLN A 237 -1.79 25.99 -22.78
C GLN A 237 -2.03 25.22 -21.48
N ALA A 238 -1.03 25.21 -20.58
CA ALA A 238 -1.13 24.61 -19.26
C ALA A 238 -2.29 25.21 -18.45
N ARG A 239 -2.52 26.54 -18.53
CA ARG A 239 -3.64 27.20 -17.86
C ARG A 239 -5.00 26.76 -18.39
N LYS A 240 -5.18 26.75 -19.73
CA LYS A 240 -6.44 26.36 -20.36
C LYS A 240 -6.77 24.89 -20.08
N LEU A 241 -5.77 24.02 -20.20
CA LEU A 241 -5.90 22.59 -19.90
C LEU A 241 -6.22 22.36 -18.42
N PHE A 242 -5.54 23.07 -17.51
CA PHE A 242 -5.82 22.99 -16.07
C PHE A 242 -7.25 23.42 -15.74
N ASP A 243 -7.73 24.52 -16.30
CA ASP A 243 -9.09 24.99 -16.05
C ASP A 243 -10.14 23.97 -16.55
N GLN A 244 -9.88 23.29 -17.68
CA GLN A 244 -10.71 22.19 -18.20
C GLN A 244 -10.65 20.93 -17.31
N ILE A 245 -9.46 20.54 -16.85
CA ILE A 245 -9.26 19.37 -15.99
C ILE A 245 -9.95 19.57 -14.64
N VAL A 246 -9.78 20.75 -14.02
CA VAL A 246 -10.34 21.06 -12.69
C VAL A 246 -11.86 21.17 -12.69
N GLN A 247 -12.47 21.46 -13.84
CA GLN A 247 -13.93 21.51 -14.00
C GLN A 247 -14.54 20.20 -14.50
N SER A 248 -13.73 19.16 -14.71
CA SER A 248 -14.18 17.88 -15.22
C SER A 248 -13.84 16.75 -14.26
N ARG A 249 -14.38 15.56 -14.55
CA ARG A 249 -13.98 14.30 -13.90
C ARG A 249 -12.46 14.03 -14.09
N GLY A 250 -11.81 14.72 -15.03
CA GLY A 250 -10.38 14.62 -15.32
C GLY A 250 -9.48 14.91 -14.12
N LEU A 251 -9.82 15.88 -13.25
CA LEU A 251 -9.03 16.16 -12.03
C LEU A 251 -8.99 14.93 -11.11
N VAL A 252 -10.14 14.31 -10.90
CA VAL A 252 -10.28 13.16 -10.00
C VAL A 252 -9.53 11.95 -10.56
N ILE A 253 -9.68 11.69 -11.87
CA ILE A 253 -8.95 10.62 -12.57
C ILE A 253 -7.44 10.82 -12.46
N MET A 254 -6.96 12.06 -12.69
CA MET A 254 -5.54 12.39 -12.59
C MET A 254 -4.99 12.18 -11.18
N VAL A 255 -5.71 12.62 -10.14
CA VAL A 255 -5.30 12.39 -8.74
C VAL A 255 -5.22 10.90 -8.45
N ILE A 256 -6.20 10.11 -8.86
CA ILE A 256 -6.18 8.65 -8.69
C ILE A 256 -4.98 8.02 -9.44
N ASN A 257 -4.73 8.41 -10.69
CA ASN A 257 -3.60 7.87 -11.46
C ASN A 257 -2.23 8.25 -10.88
N ASN A 258 -2.13 9.42 -10.24
CA ASN A 258 -0.90 9.87 -9.61
C ASN A 258 -0.63 9.13 -8.31
N MET A 259 -1.65 8.84 -7.51
CA MET A 259 -1.48 8.28 -6.16
C MET A 259 -1.57 6.76 -6.08
N PHE A 260 -2.20 6.11 -7.06
CA PHE A 260 -2.43 4.68 -7.05
C PHE A 260 -1.66 3.98 -8.18
N HIS A 261 -1.06 2.85 -7.83
CA HIS A 261 -0.40 1.97 -8.79
C HIS A 261 -1.39 1.39 -9.81
N PRO A 262 -0.94 1.00 -11.02
CA PRO A 262 -1.81 0.47 -12.08
C PRO A 262 -2.30 -0.96 -11.82
N THR A 263 -3.14 -1.14 -10.80
CA THR A 263 -3.69 -2.43 -10.35
C THR A 263 -5.21 -2.49 -10.52
N GLU A 264 -5.81 -3.67 -10.33
CA GLU A 264 -7.27 -3.83 -10.24
C GLU A 264 -7.88 -2.95 -9.13
N ARG A 265 -7.16 -2.74 -8.01
CA ARG A 265 -7.62 -1.86 -6.94
C ARG A 265 -7.84 -0.43 -7.42
N ARG A 266 -6.90 0.09 -8.23
CA ARG A 266 -7.08 1.42 -8.86
C ARG A 266 -8.28 1.46 -9.79
N LYS A 267 -8.53 0.39 -10.56
CA LYS A 267 -9.71 0.30 -11.42
C LYS A 267 -11.00 0.35 -10.60
N PHE A 268 -11.07 -0.39 -9.50
CA PHE A 268 -12.23 -0.35 -8.60
C PHE A 268 -12.47 1.05 -8.04
N ILE A 269 -11.41 1.74 -7.61
CA ILE A 269 -11.54 3.14 -7.14
C ILE A 269 -12.06 4.05 -8.25
N LEU A 270 -11.51 3.94 -9.48
CA LEU A 270 -11.96 4.74 -10.62
C LEU A 270 -13.45 4.48 -10.92
N GLU A 271 -13.86 3.22 -10.99
CA GLU A 271 -15.26 2.81 -11.21
C GLU A 271 -16.18 3.38 -10.13
N ASP A 272 -15.88 3.13 -8.84
CA ASP A 272 -16.70 3.55 -7.70
C ASP A 272 -16.84 5.08 -7.65
N VAL A 273 -15.76 5.80 -7.94
CA VAL A 273 -15.72 7.26 -7.92
C VAL A 273 -16.44 7.87 -9.12
N LEU A 274 -16.30 7.28 -10.31
CA LEU A 274 -16.99 7.76 -11.51
C LEU A 274 -18.48 7.49 -11.43
N GLU A 275 -18.91 6.33 -10.91
CA GLU A 275 -20.31 6.04 -10.64
C GLU A 275 -20.91 7.07 -9.67
N TYR A 276 -20.18 7.38 -8.59
CA TYR A 276 -20.57 8.44 -7.66
C TYR A 276 -20.71 9.80 -8.34
N CYS A 277 -19.77 10.18 -9.22
CA CYS A 277 -19.85 11.43 -9.97
C CYS A 277 -21.04 11.46 -10.93
N ASN A 278 -21.37 10.36 -11.60
CA ASN A 278 -22.51 10.26 -12.52
C ASN A 278 -23.84 10.50 -11.78
N GLY A 279 -23.95 10.03 -10.54
CA GLY A 279 -25.11 10.29 -9.68
C GLY A 279 -25.22 11.74 -9.17
N MET A 280 -24.14 12.53 -9.24
CA MET A 280 -24.09 13.90 -8.69
C MET A 280 -24.04 14.99 -9.78
N ILE A 281 -23.48 14.68 -10.94
CA ILE A 281 -23.26 15.61 -12.04
C ILE A 281 -23.85 14.96 -13.30
N PRO A 282 -25.06 15.35 -13.72
CA PRO A 282 -25.63 14.86 -14.98
C PRO A 282 -24.73 15.28 -16.14
N ASP A 283 -24.49 14.35 -17.08
CA ASP A 283 -23.65 14.60 -18.25
C ASP A 283 -24.20 15.80 -19.03
N LYS A 284 -23.38 16.85 -19.18
CA LYS A 284 -23.71 18.01 -20.01
C LYS A 284 -23.48 17.76 -21.51
N GLU A 285 -23.09 16.56 -21.92
CA GLU A 285 -22.64 16.26 -23.30
C GLU A 285 -23.70 15.60 -24.20
N SER A 286 -25.00 15.74 -23.92
CA SER A 286 -26.07 15.22 -24.82
C SER A 286 -26.99 16.28 -25.43
N ASN A 287 -26.72 17.58 -25.24
CA ASN A 287 -27.62 18.66 -25.72
C ASN A 287 -26.96 19.72 -26.61
N GLU A 288 -25.96 19.34 -27.40
CA GLU A 288 -25.58 20.13 -28.58
C GLU A 288 -25.43 19.22 -29.80
N GLY A 289 -26.43 19.26 -30.69
CA GLY A 289 -26.28 18.83 -32.08
C GLY A 289 -27.23 17.74 -32.56
N LEU A 290 -28.45 18.14 -32.92
CA LEU A 290 -29.10 17.81 -34.20
C LEU A 290 -30.43 18.60 -34.28
N SER A 291 -30.30 19.91 -34.42
CA SER A 291 -31.29 20.72 -35.12
C SER A 291 -30.54 21.40 -36.27
N GLY A 292 -30.39 20.64 -37.36
CA GLY A 292 -30.11 21.16 -38.70
C GLY A 292 -31.30 20.84 -39.58
#